data_AF-A0A1B7KUN4-F1
#
_entry.id   AF-A0A1B7KUN4-F1
#
_cell.length_a   1.000
_cell.length_b   1.000
_cell.length_c   1.000
_cell.angle_alpha   90.00
_cell.angle_beta   90.00
_cell.angle_gamma   90.00
#
_symmetry.space_group_name_H-M   'P 1'
#
loop_
_entity.id
_entity.type
_entity.pdbx_description
1 polymer ?
#
loop_
_entity_poly.entity_id
_entity_poly.type
_entity_poly.pdbx_seq_one_letter_code
_entity_poly.pdbx_strand_id
1 'polypeptide(L)'
;MRRSLRTNSLVLVSDHTKALYEDRWEGDVFHYTGMGRIGDQKLDFQQNKTLAESSTNGVDIYLFEVFRENEYVFMGQVELAGQPYQGEQLDIENNLRLVWIFPLRLKGNTKPIEIPQEWIEAKNQYREQKAKKLSDEELNARAKHASKKAVKRSTSTTSYERDPYVSEYAKRWANGICQLCDKEAPFKDKNGNPYLETHHIEWLSRGGDDTIENTIALCPNCHKKMHILDRKSDVEKLKKRVRDHLLSLM
;
A
#
# COMPACT_ATOMS: atom_id res chain seq x y z
N MET A 1 -18.18 -14.14 -1.79
CA MET A 1 -18.43 -15.28 -2.70
C MET A 1 -19.71 -15.09 -3.52
N ARG A 2 -19.71 -15.49 -4.79
CA ARG A 2 -20.84 -15.44 -5.75
C ARG A 2 -20.84 -16.69 -6.63
N ARG A 3 -21.87 -17.53 -6.55
CA ARG A 3 -21.95 -18.83 -7.26
C ARG A 3 -22.75 -18.69 -8.55
N SER A 4 -22.25 -19.26 -9.64
CA SER A 4 -22.94 -19.35 -10.94
C SER A 4 -23.11 -20.80 -11.37
N LEU A 5 -24.34 -21.33 -11.32
CA LEU A 5 -24.63 -22.69 -11.73
C LEU A 5 -24.41 -22.91 -13.23
N ARG A 6 -24.68 -21.89 -14.07
CA ARG A 6 -24.54 -21.95 -15.53
C ARG A 6 -23.11 -22.28 -15.97
N THR A 7 -22.12 -21.69 -15.31
CA THR A 7 -20.70 -21.83 -15.65
C THR A 7 -19.95 -22.76 -14.70
N ASN A 8 -20.68 -23.42 -13.80
CA ASN A 8 -20.13 -24.20 -12.70
C ASN A 8 -18.96 -23.52 -11.94
N SER A 9 -19.04 -22.20 -11.72
CA SER A 9 -17.98 -21.42 -11.09
C SER A 9 -18.41 -20.72 -9.79
N LEU A 10 -17.43 -20.43 -8.93
CA LEU A 10 -17.55 -19.58 -7.75
C LEU A 10 -16.57 -18.42 -7.84
N VAL A 11 -17.09 -17.20 -7.79
CA VAL A 11 -16.30 -15.98 -7.77
C VAL A 11 -16.09 -15.53 -6.33
N LEU A 12 -14.83 -15.42 -5.93
CA LEU A 12 -14.38 -14.83 -4.67
C LEU A 12 -14.02 -13.38 -4.92
N VAL A 13 -14.55 -12.49 -4.10
CA VAL A 13 -14.24 -11.07 -4.14
C VAL A 13 -13.70 -10.72 -2.76
N SER A 14 -12.45 -10.30 -2.72
CA SER A 14 -11.83 -9.70 -1.54
C SER A 14 -11.83 -8.19 -1.72
N ASP A 15 -12.63 -7.51 -0.91
CA ASP A 15 -12.88 -6.08 -1.05
C ASP A 15 -12.10 -5.30 0.00
N HIS A 16 -10.96 -4.74 -0.39
CA HIS A 16 -10.08 -4.00 0.51
C HIS A 16 -10.59 -2.60 0.85
N THR A 17 -11.63 -2.13 0.16
CA THR A 17 -12.34 -0.88 0.48
C THR A 17 -13.32 -1.06 1.65
N LYS A 18 -13.55 -2.32 2.07
CA LYS A 18 -14.42 -2.66 3.20
C LYS A 18 -13.58 -3.27 4.32
N ALA A 19 -13.72 -2.74 5.53
CA ALA A 19 -12.96 -3.19 6.71
C ALA A 19 -13.58 -4.43 7.40
N LEU A 20 -14.32 -5.26 6.66
CA LEU A 20 -15.07 -6.37 7.26
C LEU A 20 -14.25 -7.64 7.43
N TYR A 21 -13.34 -7.91 6.50
CA TYR A 21 -12.58 -9.16 6.45
C TYR A 21 -11.10 -8.86 6.35
N GLU A 22 -10.29 -9.65 7.08
CA GLU A 22 -8.83 -9.52 7.10
C GLU A 22 -8.14 -10.44 6.07
N ASP A 23 -8.66 -10.44 4.85
CA ASP A 23 -8.09 -11.20 3.75
C ASP A 23 -6.67 -10.72 3.42
N ARG A 24 -5.75 -11.67 3.19
CA ARG A 24 -4.33 -11.35 3.01
C ARG A 24 -3.55 -12.41 2.25
N TRP A 25 -2.47 -11.99 1.63
CA TRP A 25 -1.45 -12.90 1.08
C TRP A 25 -0.42 -13.24 2.17
N GLU A 26 -0.07 -14.52 2.30
CA GLU A 26 1.10 -15.01 3.04
C GLU A 26 1.98 -15.80 2.05
N GLY A 27 2.98 -15.15 1.47
CA GLY A 27 3.70 -15.70 0.32
C GLY A 27 2.76 -15.84 -0.88
N ASP A 28 2.71 -17.04 -1.47
CA ASP A 28 1.85 -17.34 -2.63
C ASP A 28 0.46 -17.89 -2.22
N VAL A 29 0.12 -17.83 -0.92
CA VAL A 29 -1.16 -18.31 -0.39
C VAL A 29 -2.03 -17.14 0.07
N PHE A 30 -3.19 -16.98 -0.55
CA PHE A 30 -4.22 -16.03 -0.17
C PHE A 30 -5.16 -16.63 0.88
N HIS A 31 -5.20 -16.02 2.05
CA HIS A 31 -6.06 -16.40 3.16
C HIS A 31 -7.37 -15.63 3.04
N TYR A 32 -8.41 -16.28 2.52
CA TYR A 32 -9.72 -15.70 2.26
C TYR A 32 -10.71 -16.01 3.38
N THR A 33 -11.41 -15.01 3.89
CA THR A 33 -12.40 -15.16 4.96
C THR A 33 -13.75 -15.61 4.42
N GLY A 34 -14.38 -16.55 5.11
CA GLY A 34 -15.66 -17.15 4.77
C GLY A 34 -16.84 -16.19 4.83
N MET A 35 -17.98 -16.66 4.32
CA MET A 35 -19.27 -16.00 4.45
C MET A 35 -19.82 -16.08 5.87
N GLY A 36 -20.60 -15.06 6.25
CA GLY A 36 -21.15 -14.85 7.58
C GLY A 36 -20.60 -13.55 8.15
N ARG A 37 -21.48 -12.62 8.56
CA ARG A 37 -21.10 -11.25 8.93
C ARG A 37 -21.31 -10.90 10.40
N ILE A 38 -22.10 -11.70 11.11
CA ILE A 38 -22.45 -11.52 12.52
C ILE A 38 -22.25 -12.88 13.19
N GLY A 39 -21.61 -12.90 14.36
CA GLY A 39 -21.33 -14.12 15.12
C GLY A 39 -20.46 -15.15 14.40
N ASP A 40 -20.29 -16.30 15.06
CA ASP A 40 -19.41 -17.38 14.60
C ASP A 40 -19.84 -17.93 13.24
N GLN A 41 -18.90 -18.03 12.31
CA GLN A 41 -19.13 -18.60 11.01
C GLN A 41 -19.22 -20.13 11.08
N LYS A 42 -20.07 -20.70 10.23
CA LYS A 42 -20.16 -22.16 10.04
C LYS A 42 -19.63 -22.55 8.66
N LEU A 43 -18.98 -23.71 8.59
CA LEU A 43 -18.41 -24.21 7.33
C LEU A 43 -19.49 -24.63 6.33
N ASP A 44 -20.64 -25.07 6.83
CA ASP A 44 -21.81 -25.46 6.03
C ASP A 44 -22.69 -24.26 5.59
N PHE A 45 -22.35 -23.04 6.01
CA PHE A 45 -23.11 -21.84 5.71
C PHE A 45 -22.88 -21.34 4.27
N GLN A 46 -23.96 -21.27 3.48
CA GLN A 46 -23.96 -20.75 2.11
C GLN A 46 -22.85 -21.38 1.24
N GLN A 47 -21.95 -20.55 0.69
CA GLN A 47 -20.89 -20.99 -0.23
C GLN A 47 -19.61 -21.42 0.49
N ASN A 48 -19.56 -21.34 1.84
CA ASN A 48 -18.43 -21.86 2.60
C ASN A 48 -18.24 -23.35 2.32
N LYS A 49 -19.34 -24.10 2.27
CA LYS A 49 -19.33 -25.53 1.94
C LYS A 49 -18.81 -25.77 0.52
N THR A 50 -19.33 -25.02 -0.44
CA THR A 50 -18.90 -25.12 -1.84
C THR A 50 -17.41 -24.84 -2.02
N LEU A 51 -16.86 -23.86 -1.29
CA LEU A 51 -15.43 -23.58 -1.33
C LEU A 51 -14.61 -24.65 -0.60
N ALA A 52 -15.07 -25.12 0.57
CA ALA A 52 -14.42 -26.19 1.33
C ALA A 52 -14.29 -27.49 0.53
N GLU A 53 -15.32 -27.81 -0.26
CA GLU A 53 -15.40 -29.03 -1.07
C GLU A 53 -14.90 -28.82 -2.51
N SER A 54 -14.28 -27.67 -2.82
CA SER A 54 -13.88 -27.28 -4.19
C SER A 54 -12.89 -28.24 -4.86
N SER A 55 -12.15 -29.02 -4.08
CA SER A 55 -11.23 -30.04 -4.60
C SER A 55 -11.93 -31.26 -5.20
N THR A 56 -13.21 -31.50 -4.87
CA THR A 56 -13.94 -32.71 -5.29
C THR A 56 -15.26 -32.43 -5.98
N ASN A 57 -15.83 -31.24 -5.81
CA ASN A 57 -17.14 -30.89 -6.39
C ASN A 57 -17.07 -30.34 -7.83
N GLY A 58 -15.87 -30.21 -8.40
CA GLY A 58 -15.65 -29.78 -9.79
C GLY A 58 -15.96 -28.30 -10.07
N VAL A 59 -16.14 -27.47 -9.04
CA VAL A 59 -16.43 -26.04 -9.20
C VAL A 59 -15.14 -25.25 -9.42
N ASP A 60 -15.10 -24.46 -10.49
CA ASP A 60 -13.98 -23.55 -10.75
C ASP A 60 -14.03 -22.31 -9.85
N ILE A 61 -12.93 -22.00 -9.16
CA ILE A 61 -12.84 -20.86 -8.24
C ILE A 61 -12.03 -19.73 -8.88
N TYR A 62 -12.59 -18.53 -8.90
CA TYR A 62 -11.95 -17.34 -9.47
C TYR A 62 -11.80 -16.26 -8.41
N LEU A 63 -10.59 -15.72 -8.24
CA LEU A 63 -10.30 -14.68 -7.26
C LEU A 63 -10.25 -13.30 -7.92
N PHE A 64 -10.96 -12.36 -7.32
CA PHE A 64 -10.89 -10.94 -7.61
C PHE A 64 -10.55 -10.16 -6.35
N GLU A 65 -9.75 -9.11 -6.51
CA GLU A 65 -9.46 -8.14 -5.47
C GLU A 65 -9.97 -6.76 -5.87
N VAL A 66 -10.49 -6.00 -4.91
CA VAL A 66 -11.01 -4.64 -5.11
C VAL A 66 -10.17 -3.69 -4.26
N PHE A 67 -9.42 -2.80 -4.90
CA PHE A 67 -8.58 -1.78 -4.23
C PHE A 67 -9.22 -0.38 -4.28
N ARG A 68 -10.11 -0.15 -5.25
CA ARG A 68 -10.91 1.06 -5.44
C ARG A 68 -12.35 0.65 -5.66
N GLU A 69 -13.30 1.45 -5.15
CA GLU A 69 -14.72 1.11 -5.27
C GLU A 69 -15.11 0.90 -6.74
N ASN A 70 -15.85 -0.17 -7.01
CA ASN A 70 -16.31 -0.57 -8.35
C ASN A 70 -15.21 -1.00 -9.35
N GLU A 71 -13.94 -1.07 -8.95
CA GLU A 71 -12.84 -1.58 -9.78
C GLU A 71 -12.43 -2.99 -9.33
N TYR A 72 -12.58 -3.97 -10.22
CA TYR A 72 -12.30 -5.38 -9.93
C TYR A 72 -11.04 -5.84 -10.65
N VAL A 73 -10.06 -6.31 -9.89
CA VAL A 73 -8.81 -6.85 -10.40
C VAL A 73 -8.93 -8.37 -10.43
N PHE A 74 -8.88 -8.96 -11.62
CA PHE A 74 -8.86 -10.41 -11.76
C PHE A 74 -7.48 -10.94 -11.39
N MET A 75 -7.41 -11.74 -10.32
CA MET A 75 -6.15 -12.32 -9.85
C MET A 75 -5.84 -13.66 -10.55
N GLY A 76 -6.89 -14.39 -10.96
CA GLY A 76 -6.76 -15.67 -11.64
C GLY A 76 -7.69 -16.74 -11.09
N GLN A 77 -7.60 -17.94 -11.67
CA GLN A 77 -8.23 -19.14 -11.14
C GLN A 77 -7.43 -19.63 -9.92
N VAL A 78 -8.11 -20.01 -8.85
CA VAL A 78 -7.50 -20.46 -7.59
C VAL A 78 -8.00 -21.84 -7.19
N GLU A 79 -7.25 -22.49 -6.30
CA GLU A 79 -7.61 -23.76 -5.65
C GLU A 79 -7.23 -23.70 -4.16
N LEU A 80 -7.80 -24.59 -3.34
CA LEU A 80 -7.39 -24.72 -1.95
C LEU A 80 -5.92 -25.13 -1.86
N ALA A 81 -5.14 -24.33 -1.15
CA ALA A 81 -3.73 -24.61 -0.84
C ALA A 81 -3.55 -25.47 0.42
N GLY A 82 -4.62 -25.64 1.21
CA GLY A 82 -4.62 -26.40 2.45
C GLY A 82 -6.03 -26.53 3.02
N GLN A 83 -6.14 -27.12 4.22
CA GLN A 83 -7.42 -27.26 4.90
C GLN A 83 -7.94 -25.89 5.39
N PRO A 84 -9.23 -25.59 5.22
CA PRO A 84 -9.85 -24.45 5.89
C PRO A 84 -9.64 -24.54 7.40
N TYR A 85 -9.43 -23.42 8.05
CA TYR A 85 -9.17 -23.36 9.49
C TYR A 85 -9.88 -22.15 10.12
N GLN A 86 -10.01 -22.16 11.44
CA GLN A 86 -10.66 -21.06 12.16
C GLN A 86 -9.64 -20.00 12.61
N GLY A 87 -10.07 -18.75 12.55
CA GLY A 87 -9.39 -17.62 13.18
C GLY A 87 -10.38 -16.73 13.91
N GLU A 88 -9.87 -15.76 14.64
CA GLU A 88 -10.69 -14.74 15.32
C GLU A 88 -10.66 -13.45 14.52
N GLN A 89 -11.84 -12.85 14.29
CA GLN A 89 -11.98 -11.51 13.72
C GLN A 89 -13.16 -10.82 14.41
N LEU A 90 -13.22 -9.49 14.32
CA LEU A 90 -14.44 -8.77 14.70
C LEU A 90 -15.54 -8.97 13.65
N ASP A 91 -16.78 -8.94 14.06
CA ASP A 91 -17.94 -8.91 13.18
C ASP A 91 -18.38 -7.46 12.86
N ILE A 92 -19.48 -7.29 12.13
CA ILE A 92 -19.96 -5.93 11.79
C ILE A 92 -20.46 -5.13 13.01
N GLU A 93 -20.69 -5.78 14.14
CA GLU A 93 -21.13 -5.18 15.41
C GLU A 93 -19.96 -4.98 16.38
N ASN A 94 -18.71 -5.18 15.91
CA ASN A 94 -17.48 -5.15 16.70
C ASN A 94 -17.37 -6.24 17.78
N ASN A 95 -18.13 -7.32 17.64
CA ASN A 95 -18.00 -8.46 18.55
C ASN A 95 -16.93 -9.43 18.03
N LEU A 96 -16.10 -9.96 18.94
CA LEU A 96 -15.14 -11.00 18.59
C LEU A 96 -15.89 -12.28 18.21
N ARG A 97 -15.48 -12.91 17.10
CA ARG A 97 -16.10 -14.14 16.60
C ARG A 97 -15.09 -15.05 15.91
N LEU A 98 -15.46 -16.33 15.82
CA LEU A 98 -14.77 -17.29 14.98
C LEU A 98 -15.17 -17.13 13.52
N VAL A 99 -14.17 -17.06 12.63
CA VAL A 99 -14.34 -17.04 11.18
C VAL A 99 -13.65 -18.24 10.55
N TRP A 100 -14.17 -18.71 9.43
CA TRP A 100 -13.50 -19.71 8.59
C TRP A 100 -12.57 -19.02 7.60
N ILE A 101 -11.32 -19.47 7.54
CA ILE A 101 -10.30 -18.98 6.64
C ILE A 101 -9.96 -20.10 5.65
N PHE A 102 -10.01 -19.76 4.36
CA PHE A 102 -9.74 -20.65 3.24
C PHE A 102 -8.37 -20.26 2.66
N PRO A 103 -7.32 -21.08 2.86
CA PRO A 103 -6.04 -20.85 2.21
C PRO A 103 -6.14 -21.22 0.73
N LEU A 104 -5.87 -20.28 -0.15
CA LEU A 104 -6.01 -20.40 -1.60
C LEU A 104 -4.70 -20.10 -2.30
N ARG A 105 -4.40 -20.80 -3.40
CA ARG A 105 -3.28 -20.47 -4.29
C ARG A 105 -3.75 -20.37 -5.72
N LEU A 106 -3.02 -19.64 -6.55
CA LEU A 106 -3.30 -19.60 -7.98
C LEU A 106 -3.01 -20.97 -8.62
N LYS A 107 -3.94 -21.40 -9.48
CA LYS A 107 -3.81 -22.66 -10.21
C LYS A 107 -2.61 -22.59 -11.16
N GLY A 108 -1.82 -23.67 -11.21
CA GLY A 108 -0.62 -23.73 -12.05
C GLY A 108 0.64 -23.12 -11.43
N ASN A 109 0.66 -22.85 -10.11
CA ASN A 109 1.81 -22.27 -9.39
C ASN A 109 2.28 -20.92 -9.96
N THR A 110 1.38 -20.14 -10.54
CA THR A 110 1.68 -18.78 -10.98
C THR A 110 1.73 -17.85 -9.77
N LYS A 111 2.63 -16.87 -9.80
CA LYS A 111 2.65 -15.82 -8.77
C LYS A 111 1.48 -14.84 -8.99
N PRO A 112 0.99 -14.18 -7.92
CA PRO A 112 0.04 -13.10 -8.04
C PRO A 112 0.58 -12.01 -8.97
N ILE A 113 -0.31 -11.42 -9.77
CA ILE A 113 0.05 -10.26 -10.58
C ILE A 113 0.61 -9.15 -9.68
N GLU A 114 1.65 -8.48 -10.16
CA GLU A 114 2.12 -7.26 -9.54
C GLU A 114 1.06 -6.17 -9.71
N ILE A 115 0.74 -5.50 -8.61
CA ILE A 115 -0.22 -4.40 -8.62
C ILE A 115 0.51 -3.08 -8.41
N PRO A 116 -0.02 -1.96 -8.94
CA PRO A 116 0.57 -0.65 -8.70
C PRO A 116 0.74 -0.36 -7.21
N GLN A 117 1.92 0.12 -6.81
CA GLN A 117 2.19 0.51 -5.42
C GLN A 117 1.15 1.52 -4.90
N GLU A 118 0.70 2.45 -5.76
CA GLU A 118 -0.34 3.43 -5.46
C GLU A 118 -1.64 2.80 -4.93
N TRP A 119 -1.99 1.60 -5.38
CA TRP A 119 -3.20 0.91 -4.93
C TRP A 119 -3.06 0.37 -3.51
N ILE A 120 -1.87 -0.12 -3.16
CA ILE A 120 -1.54 -0.53 -1.79
C ILE A 120 -1.50 0.69 -0.86
N GLU A 121 -0.92 1.80 -1.31
CA GLU A 121 -0.89 3.04 -0.55
C GLU A 121 -2.29 3.60 -0.30
N ALA A 122 -3.15 3.64 -1.32
CA ALA A 122 -4.55 4.05 -1.18
C ALA A 122 -5.31 3.17 -0.19
N LYS A 123 -5.12 1.85 -0.25
CA LYS A 123 -5.70 0.89 0.71
C LYS A 123 -5.24 1.19 2.14
N ASN A 124 -3.94 1.42 2.33
CA ASN A 124 -3.37 1.73 3.65
C ASN A 124 -3.91 3.06 4.18
N GLN A 125 -3.94 4.09 3.35
CA GLN A 125 -4.48 5.40 3.70
C GLN A 125 -5.96 5.32 4.11
N TYR A 126 -6.77 4.55 3.38
CA TYR A 126 -8.17 4.32 3.75
C TYR A 126 -8.30 3.67 5.14
N ARG A 127 -7.51 2.62 5.40
CA ARG A 127 -7.48 1.93 6.70
C ARG A 127 -7.04 2.85 7.83
N GLU A 128 -6.00 3.66 7.62
CA GLU A 128 -5.55 4.67 8.58
C GLU A 128 -6.64 5.69 8.91
N GLN A 129 -7.35 6.20 7.90
CA GLN A 129 -8.43 7.17 8.11
C GLN A 129 -9.62 6.56 8.86
N LYS A 130 -9.89 5.27 8.69
CA LYS A 130 -10.89 4.55 9.50
C LYS A 130 -10.41 4.36 10.93
N ALA A 131 -9.16 3.97 11.13
CA ALA A 131 -8.57 3.78 12.45
C ALA A 131 -8.59 5.07 13.28
N LYS A 132 -8.31 6.24 12.66
CA LYS A 132 -8.38 7.56 13.31
C LYS A 132 -9.76 7.97 13.82
N LYS A 133 -10.83 7.30 13.38
CA LYS A 133 -12.21 7.57 13.80
C LYS A 133 -12.67 6.74 15.00
N LEU A 134 -11.84 5.78 15.43
CA LEU A 134 -12.15 4.88 16.56
C LEU A 134 -11.76 5.56 17.88
N SER A 135 -12.40 5.14 18.98
CA SER A 135 -11.92 5.51 20.31
C SER A 135 -10.60 4.81 20.63
N ASP A 136 -9.86 5.33 21.62
CA ASP A 136 -8.61 4.71 22.07
C ASP A 136 -8.85 3.29 22.61
N GLU A 137 -9.98 3.05 23.29
CA GLU A 137 -10.37 1.72 23.77
C GLU A 137 -10.60 0.75 22.60
N GLU A 138 -11.37 1.17 21.59
CA GLU A 138 -11.64 0.36 20.40
C GLU A 138 -10.36 0.08 19.59
N LEU A 139 -9.50 1.09 19.44
CA LEU A 139 -8.24 0.96 18.74
C LEU A 139 -7.30 -0.02 19.45
N ASN A 140 -7.20 0.06 20.78
CA ASN A 140 -6.40 -0.84 21.59
C ASN A 140 -6.92 -2.28 21.54
N ALA A 141 -8.24 -2.48 21.62
CA ALA A 141 -8.86 -3.79 21.46
C ALA A 141 -8.48 -4.39 20.09
N ARG A 142 -8.68 -3.64 19.00
CA ARG A 142 -8.32 -4.10 17.64
C ARG A 142 -6.83 -4.38 17.48
N ALA A 143 -5.97 -3.53 18.02
CA ALA A 143 -4.52 -3.70 17.93
C ALA A 143 -4.02 -4.97 18.65
N LYS A 144 -4.63 -5.34 19.78
CA LYS A 144 -4.28 -6.57 20.51
C LYS A 144 -4.62 -7.85 19.76
N HIS A 145 -5.68 -7.82 18.95
CA HIS A 145 -6.13 -8.95 18.14
C HIS A 145 -5.58 -8.93 16.70
N ALA A 146 -4.82 -7.90 16.33
CA ALA A 146 -4.24 -7.80 15.00
C ALA A 146 -3.21 -8.92 14.75
N SER A 147 -3.19 -9.44 13.52
CA SER A 147 -2.21 -10.45 13.10
C SER A 147 -0.77 -9.98 13.33
N LYS A 148 0.03 -10.82 14.00
CA LYS A 148 1.46 -10.54 14.27
C LYS A 148 2.35 -10.73 13.04
N LYS A 149 1.86 -11.34 11.95
CA LYS A 149 2.66 -11.60 10.76
C LYS A 149 2.63 -10.42 9.80
N ALA A 150 3.80 -9.95 9.40
CA ALA A 150 3.94 -8.96 8.34
C ALA A 150 3.47 -9.56 7.00
N VAL A 151 2.48 -8.93 6.39
CA VAL A 151 2.00 -9.27 5.05
C VAL A 151 2.95 -8.68 4.01
N LYS A 152 3.48 -9.54 3.13
CA LYS A 152 4.32 -9.12 2.00
C LYS A 152 3.54 -9.31 0.70
N ARG A 153 3.66 -8.34 -0.21
CA ARG A 153 3.09 -8.42 -1.56
C ARG A 153 4.01 -7.71 -2.55
N SER A 154 4.17 -8.28 -3.74
CA SER A 154 4.90 -7.63 -4.83
C SER A 154 4.08 -6.49 -5.42
N THR A 155 4.72 -5.35 -5.63
CA THR A 155 4.12 -4.16 -6.24
C THR A 155 5.01 -3.65 -7.37
N SER A 156 4.39 -3.08 -8.40
CA SER A 156 5.09 -2.35 -9.46
C SER A 156 5.12 -0.86 -9.13
N THR A 157 6.27 -0.21 -9.34
CA THR A 157 6.47 1.22 -9.09
C THR A 157 7.06 1.89 -10.31
N THR A 158 6.49 3.00 -10.74
CA THR A 158 7.06 3.84 -11.78
C THR A 158 8.05 4.82 -11.13
N SER A 159 9.33 4.67 -11.41
CA SER A 159 10.37 5.62 -10.97
C SER A 159 10.94 6.37 -12.15
N TYR A 160 11.10 7.69 -12.01
CA TYR A 160 11.89 8.49 -12.95
C TYR A 160 13.37 8.27 -12.67
N GLU A 161 14.13 7.92 -13.71
CA GLU A 161 15.58 7.92 -13.66
C GLU A 161 16.05 9.38 -13.58
N ARG A 162 16.80 9.71 -12.52
CA ARG A 162 17.28 11.07 -12.25
C ARG A 162 18.74 11.18 -12.64
N ASP A 163 19.13 12.30 -13.22
CA ASP A 163 20.50 12.59 -13.59
C ASP A 163 21.37 12.72 -12.32
N PRO A 164 22.37 11.83 -12.14
CA PRO A 164 23.21 11.84 -10.95
C PRO A 164 24.06 13.11 -10.84
N TYR A 165 24.39 13.77 -11.95
CA TYR A 165 25.17 15.01 -11.96
C TYR A 165 24.34 16.19 -11.45
N VAL A 166 23.06 16.28 -11.83
CA VAL A 166 22.13 17.30 -11.31
C VAL A 166 21.94 17.14 -9.81
N SER A 167 21.70 15.90 -9.36
CA SER A 167 21.55 15.57 -7.94
C SER A 167 22.81 15.93 -7.13
N GLU A 168 23.98 15.53 -7.60
CA GLU A 168 25.25 15.80 -6.92
C GLU A 168 25.58 17.29 -6.89
N TYR A 169 25.33 18.01 -7.99
CA TYR A 169 25.51 19.46 -8.05
C TYR A 169 24.69 20.18 -6.98
N ALA A 170 23.39 19.86 -6.87
CA ALA A 170 22.51 20.47 -5.87
C ALA A 170 22.99 20.20 -4.43
N LYS A 171 23.47 18.98 -4.14
CA LYS A 171 24.01 18.63 -2.81
C LYS A 171 25.30 19.38 -2.48
N ARG A 172 26.21 19.52 -3.44
CA ARG A 172 27.47 20.28 -3.26
C ARG A 172 27.19 21.76 -3.07
N TRP A 173 26.31 22.32 -3.88
CA TRP A 173 25.88 23.70 -3.74
C TRP A 173 25.27 23.96 -2.35
N ALA A 174 24.46 23.03 -1.84
CA ALA A 174 23.88 23.14 -0.51
C ALA A 174 24.90 23.05 0.63
N ASN A 175 26.08 22.45 0.39
CA ASN A 175 27.19 22.34 1.36
C ASN A 175 26.73 21.88 2.75
N GLY A 176 25.87 20.86 2.80
CA GLY A 176 25.34 20.31 4.06
C GLY A 176 24.29 21.18 4.76
N ILE A 177 23.82 22.27 4.14
CA ILE A 177 22.77 23.15 4.66
C ILE A 177 21.50 22.98 3.82
N CYS A 178 20.38 22.71 4.47
CA CYS A 178 19.08 22.60 3.82
C CYS A 178 18.69 23.93 3.15
N GLN A 179 18.38 23.87 1.86
CA GLN A 179 18.08 25.07 1.07
C GLN A 179 16.69 25.68 1.32
N LEU A 180 15.82 24.97 2.06
CA LEU A 180 14.51 25.51 2.47
C LEU A 180 14.53 26.14 3.87
N CYS A 181 15.06 25.42 4.87
CA CYS A 181 15.02 25.87 6.27
C CYS A 181 16.31 26.50 6.78
N ASP A 182 17.36 26.53 5.96
CA ASP A 182 18.65 27.15 6.28
C ASP A 182 19.37 26.52 7.49
N LYS A 183 18.99 25.30 7.87
CA LYS A 183 19.64 24.51 8.94
C LYS A 183 20.57 23.46 8.35
N GLU A 184 21.60 23.11 9.10
CA GLU A 184 22.48 21.97 8.79
C GLU A 184 21.69 20.67 8.62
N ALA A 185 22.24 19.74 7.83
CA ALA A 185 21.71 18.40 7.69
C ALA A 185 21.56 17.74 9.08
N PRO A 186 20.42 17.10 9.38
CA PRO A 186 20.12 16.61 10.71
C PRO A 186 20.98 15.42 11.14
N PHE A 187 21.64 14.76 10.18
CA PHE A 187 22.56 13.65 10.41
C PHE A 187 23.48 13.47 9.21
N LYS A 188 24.47 12.58 9.36
CA LYS A 188 25.40 12.18 8.30
C LYS A 188 25.06 10.80 7.75
N ASP A 189 25.42 10.55 6.50
CA ASP A 189 25.36 9.22 5.90
C ASP A 189 26.46 8.29 6.48
N LYS A 190 26.46 7.03 6.02
CA LYS A 190 27.46 6.02 6.45
C LYS A 190 28.91 6.41 6.12
N ASN A 191 29.12 7.31 5.17
CA ASN A 191 30.42 7.80 4.73
C ASN A 191 30.82 9.10 5.46
N GLY A 192 29.99 9.62 6.36
CA GLY A 192 30.24 10.84 7.10
C GLY A 192 29.82 12.13 6.39
N ASN A 193 29.15 12.04 5.23
CA ASN A 193 28.68 13.23 4.50
C ASN A 193 27.35 13.73 5.08
N PRO A 194 27.10 15.05 5.13
CA PRO A 194 25.79 15.60 5.49
C PRO A 194 24.65 15.00 4.65
N TYR A 195 23.61 14.45 5.29
CA TYR A 195 22.51 13.82 4.56
C TYR A 195 21.44 14.84 4.12
N LEU A 196 21.39 15.09 2.81
CA LEU A 196 20.35 15.87 2.14
C LEU A 196 19.74 15.08 0.98
N GLU A 197 18.45 15.29 0.74
CA GLU A 197 17.67 14.66 -0.33
C GLU A 197 17.38 15.70 -1.42
N THR A 198 17.56 15.31 -2.67
CA THR A 198 17.29 16.18 -3.82
C THR A 198 15.82 16.16 -4.18
N HIS A 199 15.27 17.34 -4.44
CA HIS A 199 13.87 17.52 -4.80
C HIS A 199 13.75 18.51 -5.94
N HIS A 200 12.91 18.19 -6.92
CA HIS A 200 12.58 19.08 -8.02
C HIS A 200 11.52 20.09 -7.58
N ILE A 201 11.78 21.39 -7.72
CA ILE A 201 10.89 22.46 -7.28
C ILE A 201 9.54 22.34 -8.01
N GLU A 202 9.60 22.20 -9.32
CA GLU A 202 8.54 21.68 -10.15
C GLU A 202 8.74 20.18 -10.33
N TRP A 203 7.77 19.39 -9.88
CA TRP A 203 7.94 17.95 -9.76
C TRP A 203 7.98 17.29 -11.15
N LEU A 204 8.81 16.26 -11.31
CA LEU A 204 8.87 15.48 -12.56
C LEU A 204 7.49 14.92 -12.95
N SER A 205 6.70 14.44 -11.97
CA SER A 205 5.33 13.96 -12.19
C SER A 205 4.34 15.04 -12.64
N ARG A 206 4.73 16.32 -12.54
CA ARG A 206 3.96 17.49 -13.01
C ARG A 206 4.57 18.12 -14.27
N GLY A 207 5.54 17.45 -14.89
CA GLY A 207 6.20 17.94 -16.11
C GLY A 207 7.41 18.84 -15.86
N GLY A 208 7.92 18.93 -14.63
CA GLY A 208 9.17 19.65 -14.35
C GLY A 208 10.39 18.95 -14.94
N ASP A 209 11.40 19.74 -15.29
CA ASP A 209 12.64 19.24 -15.89
C ASP A 209 13.65 18.77 -14.84
N ASP A 210 14.50 17.81 -15.20
CA ASP A 210 15.61 17.36 -14.37
C ASP A 210 16.87 18.21 -14.63
N THR A 211 16.89 19.41 -14.06
CA THR A 211 17.92 20.43 -14.32
C THR A 211 18.37 21.13 -13.03
N ILE A 212 19.55 21.76 -13.06
CA ILE A 212 20.08 22.48 -11.89
C ILE A 212 19.22 23.70 -11.51
N GLU A 213 18.47 24.24 -12.47
CA GLU A 213 17.48 25.32 -12.32
C GLU A 213 16.26 24.87 -11.50
N ASN A 214 15.96 23.58 -11.54
CA ASN A 214 14.77 23.00 -10.94
C ASN A 214 15.08 22.07 -9.76
N THR A 215 16.34 21.78 -9.44
CA THR A 215 16.71 20.84 -8.38
C THR A 215 17.39 21.52 -7.19
N ILE A 216 16.95 21.15 -5.99
CA ILE A 216 17.47 21.66 -4.70
C ILE A 216 17.71 20.50 -3.73
N ALA A 217 18.60 20.70 -2.76
CA ALA A 217 18.90 19.75 -1.70
C ALA A 217 18.27 20.18 -0.37
N LEU A 218 17.44 19.30 0.19
CA LEU A 218 16.63 19.54 1.38
C LEU A 218 16.97 18.54 2.47
N CYS A 219 16.83 18.94 3.74
CA CYS A 219 16.85 17.95 4.83
C CYS A 219 15.59 17.06 4.75
N PRO A 220 15.61 15.84 5.31
CA PRO A 220 14.49 14.89 5.26
C PRO A 220 13.15 15.49 5.75
N ASN A 221 13.21 16.35 6.77
CA ASN A 221 12.02 17.03 7.30
C ASN A 221 11.42 18.01 6.29
N CYS A 222 12.26 18.82 5.64
CA CYS A 222 11.80 19.78 4.62
C CYS A 222 11.38 19.08 3.33
N HIS A 223 12.11 18.05 2.93
CA HIS A 223 11.74 17.21 1.80
C HIS A 223 10.35 16.60 1.99
N LYS A 224 10.12 15.92 3.12
CA LYS A 224 8.80 15.34 3.41
C LYS A 224 7.72 16.39 3.57
N LYS A 225 8.04 17.56 4.15
CA LYS A 225 7.12 18.71 4.24
C LYS A 225 6.66 19.18 2.85
N MET A 226 7.55 19.25 1.87
CA MET A 226 7.19 19.60 0.48
C MET A 226 6.19 18.59 -0.09
N HIS A 227 6.44 17.28 0.09
CA HIS A 227 5.54 16.23 -0.37
C HIS A 227 4.16 16.24 0.32
N ILE A 228 4.09 16.62 1.60
CA ILE A 228 2.84 16.62 2.37
C ILE A 228 2.03 17.91 2.17
N LEU A 229 2.69 19.07 2.19
CA LEU A 229 2.02 20.37 2.30
C LEU A 229 1.97 21.17 1.01
N ASP A 230 2.89 20.94 0.06
CA ASP A 230 2.95 21.58 -1.26
C ASP A 230 2.65 23.10 -1.23
N ARG A 231 3.33 23.81 -0.31
CA ARG A 231 3.04 25.24 -0.06
C ARG A 231 3.68 26.10 -1.13
N LYS A 232 2.86 26.95 -1.78
CA LYS A 232 3.33 27.95 -2.75
C LYS A 232 4.46 28.83 -2.20
N SER A 233 4.40 29.23 -0.92
CA SER A 233 5.45 30.06 -0.30
C SER A 233 6.80 29.36 -0.20
N ASP A 234 6.82 28.05 0.05
CA ASP A 234 8.06 27.27 0.10
C ASP A 234 8.64 27.12 -1.32
N VAL A 235 7.79 26.85 -2.32
CA VAL A 235 8.17 26.78 -3.74
C VAL A 235 8.79 28.09 -4.22
N GLU A 236 8.13 29.23 -3.97
CA GLU A 236 8.65 30.54 -4.39
C GLU A 236 9.97 30.90 -3.71
N LYS A 237 10.15 30.54 -2.42
CA LYS A 237 11.43 30.71 -1.72
C LYS A 237 12.55 29.94 -2.42
N LEU A 238 12.29 28.69 -2.81
CA LEU A 238 13.28 27.84 -3.49
C LEU A 238 13.59 28.37 -4.90
N LYS A 239 12.55 28.76 -5.68
CA LYS A 239 12.75 29.37 -7.01
C LYS A 239 13.61 30.63 -6.95
N LYS A 240 13.38 31.49 -5.95
CA LYS A 240 14.21 32.67 -5.73
C LYS A 240 15.66 32.29 -5.45
N ARG A 241 15.88 31.32 -4.55
CA ARG A 241 17.22 30.87 -4.17
C ARG A 241 18.02 30.33 -5.36
N VAL A 242 17.39 29.53 -6.23
CA VAL A 242 18.06 29.03 -7.44
C VAL A 242 18.42 30.16 -8.37
N ARG A 243 17.50 31.11 -8.60
CA ARG A 243 17.78 32.30 -9.41
C ARG A 243 18.98 33.09 -8.90
N ASP A 244 19.00 33.38 -7.61
CA ASP A 244 20.07 34.16 -6.97
C ASP A 244 21.43 33.45 -7.09
N HIS A 245 21.44 32.12 -7.00
CA HIS A 245 22.66 31.31 -7.16
C HIS A 245 23.14 31.22 -8.61
N LEU A 246 22.25 31.01 -9.57
CA LEU A 246 22.66 30.96 -10.98
C LEU A 246 23.18 32.32 -11.45
N LEU A 247 22.58 33.41 -10.98
CA LEU A 247 23.09 34.77 -11.24
C LEU A 247 24.48 35.02 -10.64
N SER A 248 24.83 34.39 -9.51
CA SER A 248 26.16 34.56 -8.91
C SER A 248 27.27 33.75 -9.60
N LEU A 249 26.91 32.86 -10.53
CA LEU A 249 27.84 32.09 -11.35
C LEU A 249 28.12 32.70 -12.72
N MET A 250 27.37 33.74 -13.11
CA MET A 250 27.55 34.51 -14.35
C MET A 250 28.49 35.70 -14.13
#